data_AF-A0A0G0CUE1-F1
#
_entry.id   AF-A0A0G0CUE1-F1
#
_cell.length_a   1.000
_cell.length_b   1.000
_cell.length_c   1.000
_cell.angle_alpha   90.00
_cell.angle_beta   90.00
_cell.angle_gamma   90.00
#
_symmetry.space_group_name_H-M   'P 1'
#
loop_
_entity.id
_entity.type
_entity.pdbx_description
1 polymer ?
#
loop_
_entity_poly.entity_id
_entity_poly.type
_entity_poly.pdbx_seq_one_letter_code
_entity_poly.pdbx_strand_id
1 'polypeptide(L)'
;MKETMDKTGSVYDLVTSGARGSMGQLTQMAGMKGLIVNTAGETIDFPIISSNKEGLTPIEYFITTHGARKGMTDTALNTAKAGYLTRKLFDVSQDSLIKELDCGTKEGVTLSKITSSGIEVSIAKIAKGRFLAEDIKDADGKVLFKKDHLLSKYDAEEIENAGITDLLVRSPLTCKTLNGVCIHCYGEDLGKNKVIDIGEAVGTVAAQAIGEPGTQLTMRTFHAGGTASVGGDITSGLPRVEEVFENRIPKNAAVVARTGGVVSEIKTEGKEKVIIILPDELEKTKTKGNTEYPINYHRVILVQVGDQVKKGQLLTDGSVNLDDLFKYAGKEATQNYIIQEITKIYELQGEPVSRKHIEVIIRQMFSRRKIKNPGGTKFSQGDIVPQSDFLIENERAKEAGKEEAKGESLLLGITEVSLSRKSFLSSASFQHTTRMLIQNSLRGSEDELKGLKENVIIGRLIPAGSGFVGSEKYNMIKDLQKKLDMEN
;
A
#
# COMPACT_ATOMS: atom_id res chain seq x y z
N MET A 1 -16.55 -28.43 24.61
CA MET A 1 -17.37 -27.27 25.04
C MET A 1 -18.55 -26.98 24.11
N LYS A 2 -18.41 -26.95 22.78
CA LYS A 2 -19.55 -26.71 21.86
C LYS A 2 -20.62 -27.81 21.91
N GLU A 3 -20.19 -29.06 22.09
CA GLU A 3 -21.07 -30.23 22.18
C GLU A 3 -21.76 -30.39 23.54
N THR A 4 -21.21 -29.76 24.59
CA THR A 4 -21.70 -29.85 25.97
C THR A 4 -22.65 -28.69 26.33
N MET A 5 -22.88 -27.75 25.42
CA MET A 5 -23.79 -26.64 25.62
C MET A 5 -25.23 -27.07 25.36
N ASP A 6 -26.15 -26.54 26.17
CA ASP A 6 -27.58 -26.63 25.87
C ASP A 6 -27.89 -25.87 24.57
N LYS A 7 -28.35 -26.61 23.55
CA LYS A 7 -28.68 -26.08 22.23
C LYS A 7 -29.89 -25.14 22.24
N THR A 8 -30.67 -25.15 23.32
CA THR A 8 -31.84 -24.26 23.51
C THR A 8 -31.54 -23.09 24.45
N GLY A 9 -30.30 -23.01 24.95
CA GLY A 9 -29.89 -21.97 25.88
C GLY A 9 -29.52 -20.65 25.18
N SER A 10 -29.84 -19.52 25.82
CA SER A 10 -29.54 -18.18 25.31
C SER A 10 -28.06 -17.95 24.98
N VAL A 11 -27.15 -18.57 25.73
CA VAL A 11 -25.70 -18.47 25.50
C VAL A 11 -25.29 -19.20 24.22
N TYR A 12 -25.92 -20.33 23.92
CA TYR A 12 -25.70 -21.05 22.66
C TYR A 12 -26.18 -20.21 21.48
N ASP A 13 -27.36 -19.61 21.59
CA ASP A 13 -27.90 -18.73 20.55
C ASP A 13 -27.01 -17.53 20.31
N LEU A 14 -26.53 -16.84 21.35
CA LEU A 14 -25.66 -15.66 21.22
C LEU A 14 -24.33 -15.96 20.51
N VAL A 15 -23.68 -17.08 20.85
CA VAL A 15 -22.39 -17.45 20.27
C VAL A 15 -22.54 -18.05 18.88
N THR A 16 -23.55 -18.88 18.65
CA THR A 16 -23.75 -19.56 17.34
C THR A 16 -24.35 -18.65 16.29
N SER A 17 -25.21 -17.71 16.67
CA SER A 17 -25.72 -16.67 15.75
C SER A 17 -24.64 -15.66 15.33
N GLY A 18 -23.52 -15.59 16.06
CA GLY A 18 -22.51 -14.55 15.88
C GLY A 18 -22.95 -13.16 16.33
N ALA A 19 -24.10 -13.03 17.01
CA ALA A 19 -24.62 -11.75 17.48
C ALA A 19 -23.67 -11.08 18.48
N ARG A 20 -23.16 -11.85 19.46
CA ARG A 20 -22.15 -11.37 20.40
C ARG A 20 -21.49 -12.55 21.10
N GLY A 21 -20.15 -12.48 21.18
CA GLY A 21 -19.36 -13.46 21.93
C GLY A 21 -18.60 -14.42 21.01
N SER A 22 -17.49 -14.94 21.52
CA SER A 22 -16.72 -16.00 20.84
C SER A 22 -16.57 -17.22 21.74
N MET A 23 -16.23 -18.36 21.13
CA MET A 23 -16.00 -19.59 21.90
C MET A 23 -14.87 -19.43 22.92
N GLY A 24 -13.84 -18.63 22.60
CA GLY A 24 -12.75 -18.32 23.52
C GLY A 24 -13.22 -17.56 24.77
N GLN A 25 -14.14 -16.61 24.62
CA GLN A 25 -14.73 -15.91 25.77
C GLN A 25 -15.57 -16.86 26.63
N LEU A 26 -16.32 -17.77 26.00
CA LEU A 26 -17.07 -18.81 26.71
C LEU A 26 -16.14 -19.74 27.50
N THR A 27 -15.02 -20.15 26.90
CA THR A 27 -13.99 -20.95 27.58
C THR A 27 -13.44 -20.25 28.80
N GLN A 28 -13.19 -18.94 28.76
CA GLN A 28 -12.77 -18.18 29.94
C GLN A 28 -13.87 -18.01 31.00
N MET A 29 -15.15 -17.99 30.58
CA MET A 29 -16.26 -17.83 31.51
C MET A 29 -16.56 -19.10 32.31
N ALA A 30 -16.61 -20.26 31.64
CA ALA A 30 -17.09 -21.51 32.22
C ALA A 30 -16.06 -22.65 32.21
N GLY A 31 -14.89 -22.43 31.62
CA GLY A 31 -13.75 -23.35 31.68
C GLY A 31 -12.54 -22.66 32.30
N MET A 32 -11.41 -23.35 32.32
CA MET A 32 -10.17 -22.78 32.85
C MET A 32 -9.71 -21.59 32.00
N LYS A 33 -9.22 -20.54 32.67
CA LYS A 33 -8.61 -19.39 31.98
C LYS A 33 -7.27 -19.74 31.35
N GLY A 34 -6.54 -20.69 31.95
CA GLY A 34 -5.30 -21.25 31.41
C GLY A 34 -4.07 -20.39 31.72
N LEU A 35 -3.09 -20.44 30.82
CA LEU A 35 -1.81 -19.76 31.00
C LEU A 35 -1.91 -18.29 30.62
N ILE A 36 -1.24 -17.44 31.40
CA ILE A 36 -1.14 -15.99 31.15
C ILE A 36 0.28 -15.66 30.72
N VAL A 37 0.39 -14.74 29.77
CA VAL A 37 1.67 -14.23 29.28
C VAL A 37 2.06 -13.00 30.10
N ASN A 38 3.31 -12.95 30.56
CA ASN A 38 3.86 -11.80 31.28
C ASN A 38 4.07 -10.60 30.33
N THR A 39 4.53 -9.47 30.86
CA THR A 39 4.76 -8.27 30.04
C THR A 39 5.90 -8.44 29.02
N ALA A 40 6.85 -9.33 29.30
CA ALA A 40 7.97 -9.68 28.41
C ALA A 40 7.57 -10.62 27.26
N GLY A 41 6.37 -11.21 27.30
CA GLY A 41 5.92 -12.16 26.27
C GLY A 41 6.16 -13.63 26.62
N GLU A 42 6.66 -13.92 27.82
CA GLU A 42 6.88 -15.28 28.31
C GLU A 42 5.63 -15.79 29.01
N THR A 43 5.33 -17.07 28.81
CA THR A 43 4.22 -17.73 29.49
C THR A 43 4.58 -17.97 30.94
N ILE A 44 3.69 -17.58 31.86
CA ILE A 44 3.84 -17.86 33.28
C ILE A 44 3.47 -19.32 33.53
N ASP A 45 4.38 -20.10 34.10
CA ASP A 45 4.21 -21.55 34.35
C ASP A 45 3.11 -21.91 35.36
N PHE A 46 2.48 -20.90 35.98
CA PHE A 46 1.36 -21.05 36.90
C PHE A 46 0.02 -20.90 36.13
N PRO A 47 -0.69 -22.00 35.79
CA PRO A 47 -1.97 -21.92 35.10
C PRO A 47 -3.08 -21.49 36.04
N ILE A 48 -4.03 -20.72 35.50
CA ILE A 48 -5.26 -20.34 36.19
C ILE A 48 -6.31 -21.40 35.88
N ILE A 49 -6.58 -22.24 36.87
CA ILE A 49 -7.51 -23.38 36.75
C ILE A 49 -8.95 -22.87 36.88
N SER A 50 -9.17 -21.89 37.75
CA SER A 50 -10.50 -21.37 38.06
C SER A 50 -11.11 -20.61 36.87
N SER A 51 -12.42 -20.72 36.71
CA SER A 51 -13.22 -20.00 35.71
C SER A 51 -13.80 -18.70 36.26
N ASN A 52 -14.23 -17.76 35.40
CA ASN A 52 -14.91 -16.55 35.89
C ASN A 52 -16.24 -16.86 36.62
N LYS A 53 -16.88 -17.99 36.32
CA LYS A 53 -18.10 -18.46 37.01
C LYS A 53 -17.80 -18.93 38.44
N GLU A 54 -16.67 -19.60 38.65
CA GLU A 54 -16.24 -20.11 39.97
C GLU A 54 -15.61 -19.00 40.83
N GLY A 55 -15.05 -17.98 40.17
CA GLY A 55 -14.30 -16.91 40.81
C GLY A 55 -12.80 -17.20 40.84
N LEU A 56 -11.99 -16.14 40.94
CA LEU A 56 -10.53 -16.22 40.94
C LEU A 56 -10.01 -15.97 42.35
N THR A 57 -8.99 -16.72 42.75
CA THR A 57 -8.23 -16.39 43.97
C THR A 57 -7.48 -15.07 43.82
N PRO A 58 -7.08 -14.40 44.92
CA PRO A 58 -6.32 -13.14 44.82
C PRO A 58 -5.03 -13.25 43.98
N ILE A 59 -4.34 -14.40 44.03
CA ILE A 59 -3.11 -14.65 43.26
C ILE A 59 -3.44 -14.83 41.78
N GLU A 60 -4.42 -15.66 41.44
CA GLU A 60 -4.87 -15.84 40.05
C GLU A 60 -5.33 -14.51 39.45
N TYR A 61 -6.11 -13.73 40.20
CA TYR A 61 -6.54 -12.41 39.76
C TYR A 61 -5.35 -11.48 39.53
N PHE A 62 -4.40 -11.41 40.46
CA PHE A 62 -3.18 -10.60 40.33
C PHE A 62 -2.38 -10.97 39.07
N ILE A 63 -2.20 -12.26 38.77
CA ILE A 63 -1.49 -12.71 37.57
C ILE A 63 -2.20 -12.20 36.30
N THR A 64 -3.54 -12.21 36.26
CA THR A 64 -4.29 -11.73 35.09
C THR A 64 -4.15 -10.24 34.84
N THR A 65 -3.80 -9.45 35.86
CA THR A 65 -3.64 -8.00 35.71
C THR A 65 -2.50 -7.62 34.77
N HIS A 66 -1.47 -8.47 34.65
CA HIS A 66 -0.27 -8.17 33.85
C HIS A 66 -0.63 -8.07 32.36
N GLY A 67 -1.30 -9.11 31.84
CA GLY A 67 -1.78 -9.13 30.46
C GLY A 67 -2.85 -8.06 30.19
N ALA A 68 -3.79 -7.87 31.12
CA ALA A 68 -4.86 -6.87 30.98
C ALA A 68 -4.31 -5.44 30.92
N ARG A 69 -3.37 -5.07 31.80
CA ARG A 69 -2.75 -3.75 31.84
C ARG A 69 -1.91 -3.49 30.59
N LYS A 70 -1.14 -4.49 30.15
CA LYS A 70 -0.36 -4.39 28.91
C LYS A 70 -1.28 -4.14 27.72
N GLY A 71 -2.32 -4.96 27.53
CA GLY A 71 -3.27 -4.78 26.43
C GLY A 71 -3.96 -3.41 26.41
N MET A 72 -4.37 -2.89 27.58
CA MET A 72 -4.97 -1.56 27.69
C MET A 72 -3.97 -0.45 27.34
N THR A 73 -2.73 -0.57 27.81
CA THR A 73 -1.67 0.40 27.52
C THR A 73 -1.29 0.40 26.04
N ASP A 74 -1.13 -0.78 25.44
CA ASP A 74 -0.81 -0.93 24.02
C ASP A 74 -1.93 -0.38 23.13
N THR A 75 -3.19 -0.62 23.50
CA THR A 75 -4.34 -0.04 22.80
C THR A 75 -4.29 1.48 22.81
N ALA A 76 -4.05 2.09 23.96
CA ALA A 76 -3.97 3.54 24.09
C ALA A 76 -2.80 4.13 23.28
N LEU A 77 -1.61 3.53 23.37
CA LEU A 77 -0.42 4.00 22.66
C LEU A 77 -0.52 3.83 21.15
N ASN A 78 -1.03 2.69 20.68
CA ASN A 78 -1.03 2.41 19.24
C ASN A 78 -2.18 3.11 18.49
N THR A 79 -3.27 3.49 19.17
CA THR A 79 -4.32 4.34 18.58
C THR A 79 -3.74 5.64 18.00
N ALA A 80 -2.81 6.27 18.73
CA ALA A 80 -2.15 7.49 18.26
C ALA A 80 -1.26 7.24 17.03
N LYS A 81 -0.58 6.09 16.95
CA LYS A 81 0.27 5.73 15.80
C LYS A 81 -0.55 5.51 14.53
N ALA A 82 -1.65 4.76 14.63
CA ALA A 82 -2.54 4.53 13.50
C ALA A 82 -3.12 5.86 12.96
N GLY A 83 -3.58 6.73 13.84
CA GLY A 83 -4.06 8.07 13.43
C GLY A 83 -2.97 8.91 12.76
N TYR A 84 -1.72 8.78 13.22
CA TYR A 84 -0.59 9.47 12.61
C TYR A 84 -0.26 8.92 11.20
N LEU A 85 -0.32 7.60 10.98
CA LEU A 85 -0.18 7.02 9.65
C LEU A 85 -1.27 7.55 8.70
N THR A 86 -2.54 7.57 9.12
CA THR A 86 -3.65 8.12 8.33
C THR A 86 -3.39 9.57 7.92
N ARG A 87 -2.86 10.39 8.85
CA ARG A 87 -2.48 11.77 8.56
C ARG A 87 -1.39 11.84 7.48
N LYS A 88 -0.35 11.01 7.55
CA LYS A 88 0.70 10.98 6.52
C LYS A 88 0.19 10.52 5.16
N LEU A 89 -0.69 9.51 5.14
CA LEU A 89 -1.33 9.03 3.92
C LEU A 89 -2.20 10.11 3.28
N PHE A 90 -2.90 10.91 4.09
CA PHE A 90 -3.65 12.06 3.60
C PHE A 90 -2.70 13.11 3.00
N ASP A 91 -1.65 13.49 3.74
CA ASP A 91 -0.69 14.51 3.31
C ASP A 91 0.05 14.13 2.02
N VAL A 92 0.28 12.84 1.76
CA VAL A 92 0.89 12.39 0.50
C VAL A 92 -0.11 12.40 -0.66
N SER A 93 -1.38 12.05 -0.41
CA SER A 93 -2.33 11.72 -1.46
C SER A 93 -3.39 12.78 -1.77
N GLN A 94 -3.51 13.85 -0.97
CA GLN A 94 -4.54 14.89 -1.15
C GLN A 94 -4.58 15.56 -2.54
N ASP A 95 -3.52 15.46 -3.34
CA ASP A 95 -3.48 16.00 -4.73
C ASP A 95 -4.03 15.01 -5.77
N SER A 96 -4.30 13.76 -5.36
CA SER A 96 -4.90 12.76 -6.24
C SER A 96 -6.40 12.99 -6.33
N LEU A 97 -6.78 13.77 -7.34
CA LEU A 97 -8.15 14.06 -7.74
C LEU A 97 -8.45 13.43 -9.10
N ILE A 98 -9.72 13.13 -9.36
CA ILE A 98 -10.17 12.79 -10.71
C ILE A 98 -10.24 14.07 -11.55
N LYS A 99 -9.45 14.15 -12.63
CA LYS A 99 -9.33 15.39 -13.42
C LYS A 99 -9.94 15.33 -14.81
N GLU A 100 -9.88 14.16 -15.44
CA GLU A 100 -10.28 13.98 -16.83
C GLU A 100 -10.95 12.62 -17.03
N LEU A 101 -11.66 12.47 -18.15
CA LEU A 101 -12.34 11.22 -18.50
C LEU A 101 -11.32 10.13 -18.81
N ASP A 102 -10.42 10.37 -19.76
CA ASP A 102 -9.44 9.39 -20.22
C ASP A 102 -8.08 10.05 -20.49
N CYS A 103 -7.00 9.43 -19.98
CA CYS A 103 -5.62 9.84 -20.25
C CYS A 103 -5.03 9.19 -21.53
N GLY A 104 -5.78 8.33 -22.21
CA GLY A 104 -5.36 7.65 -23.45
C GLY A 104 -4.23 6.63 -23.28
N THR A 105 -3.88 6.25 -22.05
CA THR A 105 -2.82 5.26 -21.82
C THR A 105 -3.25 3.88 -22.31
N LYS A 106 -2.34 3.18 -22.99
CA LYS A 106 -2.49 1.76 -23.37
C LYS A 106 -1.82 0.83 -22.36
N GLU A 107 -1.11 1.39 -21.38
CA GLU A 107 -0.42 0.64 -20.34
C GLU A 107 -1.40 0.23 -19.24
N GLY A 108 -1.40 -1.05 -18.90
CA GLY A 108 -2.18 -1.62 -17.82
C GLY A 108 -1.31 -2.29 -16.77
N VAL A 109 -1.96 -2.86 -15.76
CA VAL A 109 -1.35 -3.73 -14.75
C VAL A 109 -1.99 -5.09 -14.88
N THR A 110 -1.16 -6.14 -14.91
CA THR A 110 -1.65 -7.52 -14.93
C THR A 110 -2.13 -7.93 -13.53
N LEU A 111 -3.39 -8.37 -13.45
CA LEU A 111 -3.95 -9.02 -12.28
C LEU A 111 -3.93 -10.53 -12.51
N SER A 112 -3.24 -11.26 -11.64
CA SER A 112 -3.12 -12.72 -11.72
C SER A 112 -3.88 -13.40 -10.58
N LYS A 113 -4.47 -14.57 -10.84
CA LYS A 113 -5.18 -15.42 -9.85
C LYS A 113 -4.29 -15.84 -8.69
N ILE A 114 -3.05 -16.21 -9.01
CA ILE A 114 -2.05 -16.68 -8.06
C ILE A 114 -1.13 -15.51 -7.74
N THR A 115 -1.10 -15.11 -6.47
CA THR A 115 -0.11 -14.13 -6.01
C THR A 115 1.28 -14.77 -5.96
N SER A 116 2.33 -13.94 -6.00
CA SER A 116 3.73 -14.38 -5.85
C SER A 116 4.00 -15.18 -4.56
N SER A 117 3.12 -15.05 -3.56
CA SER A 117 3.14 -15.77 -2.28
C SER A 117 2.41 -17.13 -2.32
N GLY A 118 1.90 -17.55 -3.48
CA GLY A 118 1.16 -18.81 -3.65
C GLY A 118 -0.28 -18.78 -3.11
N ILE A 119 -0.78 -17.61 -2.70
CA ILE A 119 -2.17 -17.44 -2.24
C ILE A 119 -3.06 -17.23 -3.46
N GLU A 120 -4.05 -18.10 -3.61
CA GLU A 120 -5.09 -17.99 -4.64
C GLU A 120 -6.12 -16.93 -4.22
N VAL A 121 -6.28 -15.90 -5.04
CA VAL A 121 -7.28 -14.85 -4.84
C VAL A 121 -8.24 -14.87 -6.02
N SER A 122 -9.54 -14.77 -5.74
CA SER A 122 -10.55 -14.66 -6.79
C SER A 122 -10.29 -13.42 -7.65
N ILE A 123 -10.17 -13.64 -8.97
CA ILE A 123 -10.00 -12.56 -9.94
C ILE A 123 -11.21 -11.65 -9.93
N ALA A 124 -12.42 -12.21 -9.78
CA ALA A 124 -13.65 -11.43 -9.74
C ALA A 124 -13.60 -10.34 -8.66
N LYS A 125 -13.05 -10.67 -7.49
CA LYS A 125 -12.92 -9.73 -6.35
C LYS A 125 -11.97 -8.57 -6.65
N ILE A 126 -10.86 -8.81 -7.36
CA ILE A 126 -9.83 -7.78 -7.62
C ILE A 126 -10.16 -6.96 -8.87
N ALA A 127 -10.76 -7.60 -9.87
CA ALA A 127 -11.07 -7.01 -11.17
C ALA A 127 -12.34 -6.15 -11.18
N LYS A 128 -13.29 -6.41 -10.26
CA LYS A 128 -14.55 -5.66 -10.16
C LYS A 128 -14.31 -4.14 -10.16
N GLY A 129 -15.08 -3.45 -11.01
CA GLY A 129 -15.12 -2.00 -11.09
C GLY A 129 -13.91 -1.38 -11.78
N ARG A 130 -13.10 -2.16 -12.50
CA ARG A 130 -11.98 -1.65 -13.31
C ARG A 130 -12.31 -1.68 -14.80
N PHE A 131 -11.62 -0.84 -15.56
CA PHE A 131 -11.67 -0.85 -17.01
C PHE A 131 -10.59 -1.78 -17.58
N LEU A 132 -10.92 -2.49 -18.66
CA LEU A 132 -9.98 -3.33 -19.38
C LEU A 132 -8.98 -2.53 -20.21
N ALA A 133 -7.71 -2.92 -20.17
CA ALA A 133 -6.68 -2.33 -21.02
C ALA A 133 -6.61 -2.99 -22.41
N GLU A 134 -7.04 -4.26 -22.51
CA GLU A 134 -7.07 -5.04 -23.74
C GLU A 134 -8.37 -5.85 -23.87
N ASP A 135 -8.64 -6.38 -25.07
CA ASP A 135 -9.80 -7.23 -25.32
C ASP A 135 -9.61 -8.60 -24.64
N ILE A 136 -10.62 -9.06 -23.91
CA ILE A 136 -10.62 -10.41 -23.35
C ILE A 136 -11.19 -11.38 -24.38
N LYS A 137 -10.48 -12.48 -24.60
CA LYS A 137 -10.92 -13.58 -25.46
C LYS A 137 -11.14 -14.84 -24.63
N ASP A 138 -12.15 -15.59 -25.01
CA ASP A 138 -12.40 -16.94 -24.51
C ASP A 138 -11.39 -17.95 -25.08
N ALA A 139 -11.38 -19.19 -24.57
CA ALA A 139 -10.56 -20.29 -25.07
C ALA A 139 -10.75 -20.54 -26.58
N ASP A 140 -11.95 -20.28 -27.10
CA ASP A 140 -12.32 -20.39 -28.52
C ASP A 140 -11.93 -19.16 -29.37
N GLY A 141 -11.25 -18.17 -28.78
CA GLY A 141 -10.79 -16.95 -29.46
C GLY A 141 -11.89 -15.90 -29.70
N LYS A 142 -13.11 -16.13 -29.22
CA LYS A 142 -14.21 -15.16 -29.25
C LYS A 142 -13.98 -14.06 -28.22
N VAL A 143 -14.14 -12.79 -28.63
CA VAL A 143 -14.03 -11.66 -27.71
C VAL A 143 -15.24 -11.65 -26.77
N LEU A 144 -15.01 -11.84 -25.47
CA LEU A 144 -16.02 -11.74 -24.41
C LEU A 144 -16.32 -10.29 -24.10
N PHE A 145 -15.26 -9.52 -23.79
CA PHE A 145 -15.35 -8.10 -23.45
C PHE A 145 -14.33 -7.30 -24.25
N LYS A 146 -14.76 -6.13 -24.74
CA LYS A 146 -13.89 -5.21 -25.47
C LYS A 146 -13.02 -4.40 -24.50
N LYS A 147 -11.93 -3.87 -25.03
CA LYS A 147 -11.11 -2.84 -24.40
C LYS A 147 -11.97 -1.67 -23.92
N ASP A 148 -11.60 -1.09 -22.77
CA ASP A 148 -12.30 0.01 -22.11
C ASP A 148 -13.74 -0.33 -21.69
N HIS A 149 -14.08 -1.62 -21.61
CA HIS A 149 -15.30 -2.07 -20.91
C HIS A 149 -15.09 -2.01 -19.40
N LEU A 150 -16.09 -1.48 -18.69
CA LEU A 150 -16.12 -1.46 -17.22
C LEU A 150 -16.60 -2.81 -16.70
N LEU A 151 -15.77 -3.49 -15.93
CA LEU A 151 -16.12 -4.78 -15.35
C LEU A 151 -17.13 -4.63 -14.21
N SER A 152 -18.36 -5.09 -14.46
CA SER A 152 -19.35 -5.28 -13.41
C SER A 152 -19.00 -6.49 -12.53
N LYS A 153 -19.72 -6.69 -11.41
CA LYS A 153 -19.56 -7.90 -10.60
C LYS A 153 -19.86 -9.17 -11.42
N TYR A 154 -20.90 -9.13 -12.25
CA TYR A 154 -21.31 -10.28 -13.06
C TYR A 154 -20.30 -10.59 -14.16
N ASP A 155 -19.78 -9.54 -14.81
CA ASP A 155 -18.75 -9.67 -15.86
C ASP A 155 -17.48 -10.32 -15.28
N ALA A 156 -17.12 -9.94 -14.05
CA ALA A 156 -15.94 -10.45 -13.37
C ALA A 156 -16.12 -11.94 -12.96
N GLU A 157 -17.32 -12.35 -12.57
CA GLU A 157 -17.66 -13.76 -12.33
C GLU A 157 -17.67 -14.58 -13.63
N GLU A 158 -18.13 -14.01 -14.75
CA GLU A 158 -18.09 -14.65 -16.06
C GLU A 158 -16.65 -14.91 -16.53
N ILE A 159 -15.75 -13.94 -16.34
CA ILE A 159 -14.33 -14.08 -16.64
C ILE A 159 -13.69 -15.19 -15.79
N GLU A 160 -14.04 -15.27 -14.50
CA GLU A 160 -13.50 -16.30 -13.60
C GLU A 160 -14.01 -17.70 -13.98
N ASN A 161 -15.28 -17.82 -14.39
CA ASN A 161 -15.86 -19.07 -14.88
C ASN A 161 -15.29 -19.51 -16.23
N ALA A 162 -14.87 -18.57 -17.08
CA ALA A 162 -14.16 -18.86 -18.33
C ALA A 162 -12.72 -19.38 -18.11
N GLY A 163 -12.23 -19.42 -16.86
CA GLY A 163 -10.92 -19.97 -16.52
C GLY A 163 -9.74 -19.08 -16.87
N ILE A 164 -9.97 -17.79 -17.12
CA ILE A 164 -8.91 -16.82 -17.43
C ILE A 164 -8.09 -16.54 -16.15
N THR A 165 -6.76 -16.68 -16.23
CA THR A 165 -5.87 -16.56 -15.06
C THR A 165 -5.24 -15.18 -14.89
N ASP A 166 -5.09 -14.46 -16.00
CA ASP A 166 -4.38 -13.18 -16.05
C ASP A 166 -5.21 -12.16 -16.82
N LEU A 167 -5.30 -10.96 -16.26
CA LEU A 167 -6.14 -9.90 -16.78
C LEU A 167 -5.38 -8.58 -16.81
N LEU A 168 -5.24 -7.96 -17.98
CA LEU A 168 -4.66 -6.63 -18.10
C LEU A 168 -5.72 -5.54 -17.90
N VAL A 169 -5.65 -4.85 -16.77
CA VAL A 169 -6.59 -3.78 -16.41
C VAL A 169 -5.91 -2.42 -16.37
N ARG A 170 -6.69 -1.36 -16.56
CA ARG A 170 -6.23 0.01 -16.30
C ARG A 170 -6.09 0.22 -14.79
N SER A 171 -5.08 1.00 -14.39
CA SER A 171 -4.75 1.26 -12.99
C SER A 171 -4.34 2.71 -12.79
N PRO A 172 -4.55 3.29 -11.58
CA PRO A 172 -3.93 4.55 -11.20
C PRO A 172 -2.41 4.54 -11.33
N LEU A 173 -1.72 3.39 -11.26
CA LEU A 173 -0.26 3.31 -11.39
C LEU A 173 0.26 3.72 -12.77
N THR A 174 -0.45 3.36 -13.84
CA THR A 174 -0.07 3.58 -15.25
C THR A 174 -0.74 4.81 -15.87
N CYS A 175 -1.56 5.53 -15.10
CA CYS A 175 -2.29 6.70 -15.56
C CYS A 175 -1.36 7.85 -15.95
N LYS A 176 -1.57 8.46 -17.12
CA LYS A 176 -0.73 9.54 -17.66
C LYS A 176 -1.23 10.95 -17.32
N THR A 177 -2.37 11.07 -16.65
CA THR A 177 -2.95 12.36 -16.21
C THR A 177 -1.97 13.14 -15.32
N LEU A 178 -1.75 14.40 -15.65
CA LEU A 178 -0.91 15.32 -14.88
C LEU A 178 -1.61 15.72 -13.58
N ASN A 179 -0.90 15.59 -12.44
CA ASN A 179 -1.39 16.00 -11.11
C ASN A 179 -2.78 15.42 -10.76
N GLY A 180 -3.05 14.16 -11.09
CA GLY A 180 -4.32 13.51 -10.82
C GLY A 180 -4.41 12.10 -11.42
N VAL A 181 -5.63 11.60 -11.51
CA VAL A 181 -5.98 10.32 -12.14
C VAL A 181 -7.19 10.54 -13.06
N CYS A 182 -7.30 9.80 -14.17
CA CYS A 182 -8.49 9.83 -15.01
C CYS A 182 -9.56 8.83 -14.55
N ILE A 183 -10.80 9.03 -14.99
CA ILE A 183 -11.94 8.15 -14.69
C ILE A 183 -11.63 6.70 -15.13
N HIS A 184 -11.12 6.49 -16.34
CA HIS A 184 -10.88 5.14 -16.86
C HIS A 184 -9.77 4.38 -16.12
N CYS A 185 -8.75 5.06 -15.62
CA CYS A 185 -7.69 4.42 -14.85
C CYS A 185 -8.11 4.11 -13.41
N TYR A 186 -9.06 4.87 -12.84
CA TYR A 186 -9.58 4.62 -11.49
C TYR A 186 -10.74 3.60 -11.50
N GLY A 187 -11.67 3.77 -12.43
CA GLY A 187 -12.86 2.94 -12.60
C GLY A 187 -14.04 3.38 -11.74
N GLU A 188 -14.68 2.41 -11.11
CA GLU A 188 -15.85 2.56 -10.25
C GLU A 188 -15.49 3.12 -8.85
N ASP A 189 -16.35 4.01 -8.36
CA ASP A 189 -16.44 4.43 -6.95
C ASP A 189 -17.07 3.32 -6.11
N LEU A 190 -16.28 2.78 -5.17
CA LEU A 190 -16.68 1.65 -4.33
C LEU A 190 -17.81 2.00 -3.34
N GLY A 191 -18.00 3.28 -3.03
CA GLY A 191 -19.08 3.72 -2.13
C GLY A 191 -20.43 3.81 -2.84
N LYS A 192 -20.45 4.23 -4.11
CA LYS A 192 -21.68 4.43 -4.90
C LYS A 192 -21.99 3.26 -5.86
N ASN A 193 -21.03 2.38 -6.12
CA ASN A 193 -21.07 1.38 -7.19
C ASN A 193 -21.46 1.99 -8.56
N LYS A 194 -20.81 3.11 -8.90
CA LYS A 194 -20.95 3.82 -10.18
C LYS A 194 -19.57 4.27 -10.65
N VAL A 195 -19.43 4.53 -11.95
CA VAL A 195 -18.22 5.16 -12.49
C VAL A 195 -17.93 6.44 -11.71
N ILE A 196 -16.66 6.67 -11.39
CA ILE A 196 -16.29 7.83 -10.58
C ILE A 196 -16.46 9.15 -11.34
N ASP A 197 -16.90 10.18 -10.63
CA ASP A 197 -17.15 11.51 -11.19
C ASP A 197 -15.87 12.37 -11.22
N ILE A 198 -15.84 13.33 -12.15
CA ILE A 198 -14.78 14.35 -12.19
C ILE A 198 -14.81 15.19 -10.91
N GLY A 199 -13.65 15.50 -10.37
CA GLY A 199 -13.47 16.31 -9.16
C GLY A 199 -13.54 15.52 -7.85
N GLU A 200 -13.74 14.19 -7.88
CA GLU A 200 -13.73 13.38 -6.66
C GLU A 200 -12.33 13.24 -6.05
N ALA A 201 -12.24 13.37 -4.72
CA ALA A 201 -10.99 13.36 -3.96
C ALA A 201 -10.53 11.94 -3.59
N VAL A 202 -10.15 11.16 -4.61
CA VAL A 202 -9.78 9.74 -4.45
C VAL A 202 -8.57 9.50 -3.55
N GLY A 203 -7.64 10.45 -3.47
CA GLY A 203 -6.51 10.38 -2.55
C GLY A 203 -6.96 10.39 -1.09
N THR A 204 -7.82 11.34 -0.72
CA THR A 204 -8.39 11.43 0.64
C THR A 204 -9.14 10.15 1.03
N VAL A 205 -9.97 9.63 0.12
CA VAL A 205 -10.71 8.37 0.35
C VAL A 205 -9.74 7.20 0.51
N ALA A 206 -8.71 7.11 -0.33
CA ALA A 206 -7.70 6.05 -0.24
C ALA A 206 -6.92 6.11 1.08
N ALA A 207 -6.52 7.29 1.52
CA ALA A 207 -5.82 7.48 2.78
C ALA A 207 -6.67 7.01 3.99
N GLN A 208 -7.96 7.36 3.99
CA GLN A 208 -8.88 6.93 5.04
C GLN A 208 -9.15 5.43 5.00
N ALA A 209 -9.39 4.87 3.81
CA ALA A 209 -9.67 3.44 3.63
C ALA A 209 -8.48 2.53 4.02
N ILE A 210 -7.25 3.04 3.98
CA ILE A 210 -6.06 2.33 4.47
C ILE A 210 -5.86 2.60 5.97
N GLY A 211 -6.05 3.85 6.39
CA GLY A 211 -5.74 4.32 7.75
C GLY A 211 -6.72 3.86 8.82
N GLU A 212 -8.03 3.84 8.53
CA GLU A 212 -9.07 3.44 9.48
C GLU A 212 -8.93 1.97 9.92
N PRO A 213 -8.78 1.00 8.99
CA PRO A 213 -8.40 -0.38 9.33
C PRO A 213 -7.08 -0.48 10.09
N GLY A 214 -6.14 0.46 9.86
CA GLY A 214 -4.87 0.54 10.55
C GLY A 214 -5.01 0.65 12.08
N THR A 215 -6.08 1.29 12.57
CA THR A 215 -6.38 1.33 14.01
C THR A 215 -6.71 -0.08 14.54
N GLN A 216 -7.44 -0.88 13.76
CA GLN A 216 -7.75 -2.26 14.13
C GLN A 216 -6.51 -3.15 14.10
N LEU A 217 -5.62 -2.97 13.10
CA LEU A 217 -4.34 -3.68 13.03
C LEU A 217 -3.51 -3.49 14.30
N THR A 218 -3.55 -2.29 14.88
CA THR A 218 -2.80 -2.00 16.10
C THR A 218 -3.39 -2.57 17.38
N MET A 219 -4.71 -2.77 17.41
CA MET A 219 -5.41 -3.36 18.55
C MET A 219 -5.38 -4.89 18.52
N ARG A 220 -5.23 -5.48 17.33
CA ARG A 220 -5.19 -6.93 17.10
C ARG A 220 -3.79 -7.50 16.85
N THR A 221 -2.73 -6.70 16.97
CA THR A 221 -1.35 -7.23 17.06
C THR A 221 -1.20 -8.04 18.35
N PHE A 222 -1.70 -9.26 18.33
CA PHE A 222 -1.28 -10.28 19.24
C PHE A 222 0.21 -10.46 19.00
N HIS A 223 1.01 -10.28 20.05
CA HIS A 223 2.26 -11.00 20.11
C HIS A 223 1.88 -12.46 19.84
N ALA A 224 2.41 -13.05 18.77
CA ALA A 224 2.44 -14.48 18.62
C ALA A 224 3.31 -15.04 19.77
N GLY A 225 2.81 -14.95 21.00
CA GLY A 225 3.34 -15.66 22.14
C GLY A 225 3.09 -17.13 21.85
N GLY A 226 4.11 -17.82 21.35
CA GLY A 226 4.10 -19.28 21.34
C GLY A 226 4.65 -19.99 20.10
N THR A 227 5.05 -19.33 19.02
CA THR A 227 5.76 -20.04 17.92
C THR A 227 6.93 -19.23 17.38
N ALA A 228 8.07 -19.36 18.04
CA ALA A 228 9.39 -19.06 17.47
C ALA A 228 9.78 -20.02 16.32
N SER A 229 8.84 -20.80 15.78
CA SER A 229 9.11 -21.99 14.95
C SER A 229 8.69 -21.90 13.48
N VAL A 230 8.16 -20.78 12.98
CA VAL A 230 7.98 -20.61 11.52
C VAL A 230 8.34 -19.18 11.09
N GLY A 231 9.63 -18.98 10.77
CA GLY A 231 10.14 -17.80 10.04
C GLY A 231 10.39 -16.57 10.90
N GLY A 232 11.65 -16.36 11.31
CA GLY A 232 12.07 -15.29 12.20
C GLY A 232 11.78 -13.86 11.70
N ASP A 233 11.68 -12.94 12.68
CA ASP A 233 11.83 -11.49 12.54
C ASP A 233 10.97 -10.83 11.44
N ILE A 234 9.73 -11.28 11.28
CA ILE A 234 8.72 -10.59 10.47
C ILE A 234 8.06 -9.56 11.38
N THR A 235 8.40 -8.27 11.21
CA THR A 235 7.57 -7.19 11.75
C THR A 235 6.15 -7.40 11.22
N SER A 236 5.17 -7.54 12.12
CA SER A 236 3.78 -7.82 11.76
C SER A 236 2.86 -6.68 12.19
N GLY A 237 1.72 -6.55 11.51
CA GLY A 237 0.75 -5.49 11.77
C GLY A 237 1.21 -4.11 11.28
N LEU A 238 0.78 -3.07 12.00
CA LEU A 238 1.00 -1.67 11.59
C LEU A 238 2.47 -1.26 11.39
N PRO A 239 3.44 -1.65 12.26
CA PRO A 239 4.84 -1.24 12.08
C PRO A 239 5.43 -1.65 10.73
N ARG A 240 4.99 -2.78 10.17
CA ARG A 240 5.41 -3.25 8.85
C ARG A 240 4.79 -2.42 7.73
N VAL A 241 3.51 -2.07 7.85
CA VAL A 241 2.84 -1.17 6.92
C VAL A 241 3.53 0.20 6.89
N GLU A 242 3.90 0.73 8.06
CA GLU A 242 4.68 1.97 8.18
C GLU A 242 6.08 1.83 7.57
N GLU A 243 6.79 0.73 7.83
CA GLU A 243 8.12 0.45 7.27
C GLU A 243 8.11 0.47 5.74
N VAL A 244 7.11 -0.17 5.14
CA VAL A 244 6.94 -0.25 3.68
C VAL A 244 6.58 1.12 3.09
N PHE A 245 5.59 1.83 3.66
CA PHE A 245 5.19 3.15 3.13
C PHE A 245 6.26 4.24 3.32
N GLU A 246 7.11 4.12 4.34
CA GLU A 246 8.21 5.06 4.58
C GLU A 246 9.49 4.70 3.85
N ASN A 247 9.48 3.65 3.01
CA ASN A 247 10.68 3.14 2.34
C ASN A 247 11.86 2.91 3.32
N ARG A 248 11.56 2.34 4.50
CA ARG A 248 12.59 2.06 5.50
C ARG A 248 13.30 0.76 5.16
N ILE A 249 14.62 0.78 5.31
CA ILE A 249 15.47 -0.40 5.10
C ILE A 249 15.15 -1.43 6.21
N PRO A 250 14.71 -2.65 5.87
CA PRO A 250 14.48 -3.71 6.85
C PRO A 250 15.79 -4.09 7.56
N LYS A 251 15.71 -4.44 8.86
CA LYS A 251 16.89 -4.83 9.64
C LYS A 251 17.63 -6.04 9.05
N ASN A 252 16.86 -7.04 8.63
CA ASN A 252 17.36 -8.25 7.99
C ASN A 252 16.77 -8.33 6.57
N ALA A 253 17.34 -7.57 5.63
CA ALA A 253 16.81 -7.49 4.27
C ALA A 253 17.00 -8.82 3.49
N ALA A 254 16.01 -9.19 2.69
CA ALA A 254 16.10 -10.27 1.73
C ALA A 254 17.07 -9.90 0.59
N VAL A 255 17.81 -10.89 0.10
CA VAL A 255 18.80 -10.67 -0.94
C VAL A 255 18.17 -10.75 -2.32
N VAL A 256 18.40 -9.71 -3.13
CA VAL A 256 17.90 -9.57 -4.50
C VAL A 256 19.00 -9.89 -5.51
N ALA A 257 18.68 -10.64 -6.55
CA ALA A 257 19.58 -10.94 -7.65
C ALA A 257 19.95 -9.65 -8.40
N ARG A 258 21.24 -9.30 -8.42
CA ARG A 258 21.75 -8.11 -9.14
C ARG A 258 21.87 -8.33 -10.65
N THR A 259 22.03 -9.58 -11.07
CA THR A 259 22.21 -10.01 -12.46
C THR A 259 21.37 -11.25 -12.71
N GLY A 260 20.96 -11.44 -13.96
CA GLY A 260 20.29 -12.68 -14.39
C GLY A 260 21.31 -13.77 -14.68
N GLY A 261 20.98 -15.03 -14.39
CA GLY A 261 21.89 -16.13 -14.62
C GLY A 261 21.49 -17.43 -13.92
N VAL A 262 22.41 -18.39 -13.89
CA VAL A 262 22.21 -19.69 -13.25
C VAL A 262 22.88 -19.73 -11.89
N VAL A 263 22.19 -20.24 -10.88
CA VAL A 263 22.79 -20.47 -9.55
C VAL A 263 23.83 -21.57 -9.67
N SER A 264 25.10 -21.23 -9.49
CA SER A 264 26.20 -22.18 -9.67
C SER A 264 26.49 -22.98 -8.41
N GLU A 265 26.56 -22.30 -7.27
CA GLU A 265 26.92 -22.89 -5.99
C GLU A 265 26.23 -22.14 -4.85
N ILE A 266 25.91 -22.88 -3.79
CA ILE A 266 25.45 -22.33 -2.51
C ILE A 266 26.43 -22.82 -1.44
N LYS A 267 27.30 -21.93 -0.97
CA LYS A 267 28.29 -22.24 0.08
C LYS A 267 27.74 -21.85 1.45
N THR A 268 28.08 -22.63 2.46
CA THR A 268 27.84 -22.28 3.85
C THR A 268 29.20 -22.17 4.55
N GLU A 269 29.66 -20.95 4.78
CA GLU A 269 30.93 -20.66 5.44
C GLU A 269 30.64 -20.16 6.86
N GLY A 270 30.67 -21.08 7.84
CA GLY A 270 30.43 -20.75 9.25
C GLY A 270 29.02 -20.19 9.51
N LYS A 271 28.94 -18.89 9.80
CA LYS A 271 27.68 -18.16 10.08
C LYS A 271 27.17 -17.34 8.87
N GLU A 272 27.70 -17.57 7.67
CA GLU A 272 27.21 -16.92 6.46
C GLU A 272 26.93 -17.97 5.38
N LYS A 273 25.84 -17.76 4.63
CA LYS A 273 25.56 -18.52 3.41
C LYS A 273 25.90 -17.62 2.23
N VAL A 274 26.52 -18.14 1.19
CA VAL A 274 26.87 -17.39 -0.01
C VAL A 274 26.25 -18.06 -1.21
N ILE A 275 25.41 -17.34 -1.96
CA ILE A 275 24.93 -17.78 -3.27
C ILE A 275 25.86 -17.22 -4.33
N ILE A 276 26.29 -18.07 -5.26
CA ILE A 276 27.10 -17.69 -6.40
C ILE A 276 26.24 -17.83 -7.65
N ILE A 277 26.08 -16.73 -8.40
CA ILE A 277 25.33 -16.72 -9.66
C ILE A 277 26.31 -16.50 -10.81
N LEU A 278 26.23 -17.38 -11.81
CA LEU A 278 26.91 -17.25 -13.10
C LEU A 278 26.01 -16.43 -14.04
N PRO A 279 26.42 -15.21 -14.42
CA PRO A 279 25.58 -14.36 -15.28
C PRO A 279 25.45 -14.91 -16.70
N ASP A 280 24.27 -14.71 -17.30
CA ASP A 280 24.01 -15.10 -18.69
C ASP A 280 24.89 -14.31 -19.68
N GLU A 281 25.23 -14.90 -20.83
CA GLU A 281 26.22 -14.35 -21.78
C GLU A 281 25.90 -12.93 -22.29
N LEU A 282 24.64 -12.49 -22.19
CA LEU A 282 24.16 -11.17 -22.63
C LEU A 282 24.51 -10.02 -21.66
N GLU A 283 24.85 -10.28 -20.39
CA GLU A 283 25.29 -9.25 -19.42
C GLU A 283 26.83 -9.17 -19.25
N LYS A 284 27.61 -9.81 -20.13
CA LYS A 284 29.10 -9.90 -20.07
C LYS A 284 29.86 -8.55 -20.16
N THR A 285 29.20 -7.41 -20.29
CA THR A 285 29.87 -6.15 -20.65
C THR A 285 30.50 -5.33 -19.51
N LYS A 286 30.37 -5.65 -18.20
CA LYS A 286 31.10 -4.87 -17.15
C LYS A 286 31.71 -5.61 -15.96
N THR A 287 31.42 -6.89 -15.71
CA THR A 287 32.04 -7.62 -14.57
C THR A 287 32.30 -9.07 -14.96
N LYS A 288 33.57 -9.41 -15.16
CA LYS A 288 34.07 -10.72 -15.62
C LYS A 288 34.17 -11.78 -14.51
N GLY A 289 33.35 -11.69 -13.46
CA GLY A 289 33.43 -12.55 -12.29
C GLY A 289 32.06 -13.01 -11.82
N ASN A 290 32.02 -14.19 -11.22
CA ASN A 290 30.85 -14.71 -10.53
C ASN A 290 30.38 -13.67 -9.50
N THR A 291 29.09 -13.40 -9.45
CA THR A 291 28.52 -12.51 -8.45
C THR A 291 28.17 -13.30 -7.20
N GLU A 292 28.84 -12.97 -6.10
CA GLU A 292 28.60 -13.55 -4.78
C GLU A 292 27.58 -12.72 -4.00
N TYR A 293 26.69 -13.43 -3.31
CA TYR A 293 25.59 -12.87 -2.53
C TYR A 293 25.69 -13.40 -1.10
N PRO A 294 26.26 -12.63 -0.15
CA PRO A 294 26.30 -13.02 1.25
C PRO A 294 24.91 -12.91 1.87
N ILE A 295 24.53 -13.94 2.62
CA ILE A 295 23.21 -14.12 3.23
C ILE A 295 23.42 -14.42 4.71
N ASN A 296 22.62 -13.76 5.54
CA ASN A 296 22.57 -14.03 6.97
C ASN A 296 22.16 -15.50 7.23
N TYR A 297 22.86 -16.19 8.13
CA TYR A 297 22.59 -17.59 8.49
C TYR A 297 21.12 -17.92 8.77
N HIS A 298 20.39 -17.00 9.42
CA HIS A 298 18.99 -17.19 9.81
C HIS A 298 18.02 -17.19 8.62
N ARG A 299 18.46 -16.76 7.43
CA ARG A 299 17.63 -16.73 6.23
C ARG A 299 17.58 -18.09 5.53
N VAL A 300 16.40 -18.38 5.02
CA VAL A 300 16.09 -19.53 4.19
C VAL A 300 16.27 -19.11 2.74
N ILE A 301 17.02 -19.92 1.99
CA ILE A 301 17.27 -19.70 0.57
C ILE A 301 16.07 -20.27 -0.20
N LEU A 302 15.54 -19.49 -1.15
CA LEU A 302 14.39 -19.87 -1.98
C LEU A 302 14.80 -20.58 -3.28
N VAL A 303 16.05 -20.41 -3.70
CA VAL A 303 16.60 -20.93 -4.96
C VAL A 303 17.48 -22.16 -4.73
N GLN A 304 17.55 -23.05 -5.72
CA GLN A 304 18.37 -24.24 -5.72
C GLN A 304 19.55 -24.10 -6.68
N VAL A 305 20.59 -24.92 -6.50
CA VAL A 305 21.72 -25.00 -7.43
C VAL A 305 21.21 -25.50 -8.78
N GLY A 306 21.51 -24.78 -9.85
CA GLY A 306 21.01 -25.05 -11.20
C GLY A 306 19.77 -24.22 -11.60
N ASP A 307 19.15 -23.49 -10.67
CA ASP A 307 17.99 -22.66 -11.00
C ASP A 307 18.38 -21.46 -11.88
N GLN A 308 17.53 -21.15 -12.86
CA GLN A 308 17.61 -19.91 -13.63
C GLN A 308 16.94 -18.78 -12.85
N VAL A 309 17.71 -17.72 -12.60
CA VAL A 309 17.30 -16.56 -11.83
C VAL A 309 17.24 -15.34 -12.74
N LYS A 310 16.13 -14.61 -12.68
CA LYS A 310 16.00 -13.32 -13.36
C LYS A 310 16.59 -12.20 -12.51
N LYS A 311 17.12 -11.17 -13.17
CA LYS A 311 17.55 -9.95 -12.50
C LYS A 311 16.39 -9.36 -11.68
N GLY A 312 16.66 -9.03 -10.42
CA GLY A 312 15.64 -8.52 -9.49
C GLY A 312 14.82 -9.58 -8.76
N GLN A 313 15.06 -10.87 -8.99
CA GLN A 313 14.40 -11.95 -8.27
C GLN A 313 14.90 -12.07 -6.82
N LEU A 314 13.99 -12.39 -5.90
CA LEU A 314 14.32 -12.67 -4.49
C LEU A 314 15.02 -14.02 -4.37
N LEU A 315 16.20 -14.03 -3.75
CA LEU A 315 17.00 -15.25 -3.53
C LEU A 315 16.70 -15.88 -2.16
N THR A 316 16.23 -15.09 -1.21
CA THR A 316 15.98 -15.51 0.17
C THR A 316 14.58 -15.09 0.63
N ASP A 317 14.11 -15.71 1.71
CA ASP A 317 12.92 -15.27 2.41
C ASP A 317 13.09 -13.88 3.05
N GLY A 318 11.95 -13.29 3.43
CA GLY A 318 11.90 -12.06 4.23
C GLY A 318 11.63 -10.77 3.47
N SER A 319 11.74 -9.67 4.20
CA SER A 319 11.44 -8.32 3.73
C SER A 319 12.53 -7.78 2.82
N VAL A 320 12.20 -7.31 1.62
CA VAL A 320 13.19 -6.76 0.69
C VAL A 320 13.47 -5.29 0.97
N ASN A 321 14.70 -4.85 0.66
CA ASN A 321 15.00 -3.43 0.51
C ASN A 321 14.37 -2.92 -0.81
N LEU A 322 13.44 -1.98 -0.72
CA LEU A 322 12.70 -1.51 -1.90
C LEU A 322 13.60 -0.73 -2.87
N ASP A 323 14.66 -0.06 -2.39
CA ASP A 323 15.61 0.65 -3.25
C ASP A 323 16.41 -0.32 -4.14
N ASP A 324 16.85 -1.44 -3.56
CA ASP A 324 17.51 -2.51 -4.31
C ASP A 324 16.54 -3.15 -5.30
N LEU A 325 15.32 -3.44 -4.86
CA LEU A 325 14.29 -4.00 -5.73
C LEU A 325 13.99 -3.06 -6.90
N PHE A 326 13.86 -1.76 -6.65
CA PHE A 326 13.61 -0.76 -7.69
C PHE A 326 14.76 -0.66 -8.69
N LYS A 327 16.00 -0.73 -8.21
CA LYS A 327 17.20 -0.66 -9.04
C LYS A 327 17.39 -1.90 -9.93
N TYR A 328 17.08 -3.10 -9.44
CA TYR A 328 17.36 -4.35 -10.16
C TYR A 328 16.13 -4.95 -10.86
N ALA A 329 14.95 -4.92 -10.23
CA ALA A 329 13.70 -5.47 -10.79
C ALA A 329 12.86 -4.44 -11.56
N GLY A 330 13.09 -3.15 -11.31
CA GLY A 330 12.38 -2.05 -11.97
C GLY A 330 11.07 -1.66 -11.28
N LYS A 331 10.43 -0.61 -11.82
CA LYS A 331 9.27 0.06 -11.21
C LYS A 331 8.08 -0.86 -10.95
N GLU A 332 7.68 -1.63 -11.96
CA GLU A 332 6.47 -2.44 -11.91
C GLU A 332 6.57 -3.57 -10.86
N ALA A 333 7.71 -4.26 -10.83
CA ALA A 333 7.99 -5.30 -9.83
C ALA A 333 7.97 -4.74 -8.41
N THR A 334 8.59 -3.58 -8.17
CA THR A 334 8.56 -2.92 -6.86
C THR A 334 7.16 -2.50 -6.44
N GLN A 335 6.37 -1.93 -7.36
CA GLN A 335 4.98 -1.55 -7.08
C GLN A 335 4.13 -2.76 -6.71
N ASN A 336 4.24 -3.86 -7.46
CA ASN A 336 3.52 -5.09 -7.16
C ASN A 336 3.94 -5.70 -5.83
N TYR A 337 5.24 -5.68 -5.50
CA TYR A 337 5.74 -6.14 -4.20
C TYR A 337 5.15 -5.33 -3.04
N ILE A 338 5.15 -3.99 -3.14
CA ILE A 338 4.58 -3.11 -2.10
C ILE A 338 3.09 -3.40 -1.90
N ILE A 339 2.32 -3.55 -2.99
CA ILE A 339 0.89 -3.89 -2.93
C ILE A 339 0.69 -5.21 -2.18
N GLN A 340 1.41 -6.26 -2.59
CA GLN A 340 1.27 -7.60 -2.02
C GLN A 340 1.60 -7.61 -0.53
N GLU A 341 2.69 -6.96 -0.14
CA GLU A 341 3.14 -6.93 1.24
C GLU A 341 2.11 -6.23 2.14
N ILE A 342 1.53 -5.12 1.68
CA ILE A 342 0.52 -4.38 2.43
C ILE A 342 -0.79 -5.18 2.47
N THR A 343 -1.29 -5.66 1.33
CA THR A 343 -2.54 -6.42 1.25
C THR A 343 -2.49 -7.65 2.14
N LYS A 344 -1.38 -8.39 2.15
CA LYS A 344 -1.17 -9.56 3.00
C LYS A 344 -1.40 -9.24 4.48
N ILE A 345 -0.91 -8.10 4.97
CA ILE A 345 -1.06 -7.72 6.39
C ILE A 345 -2.51 -7.42 6.73
N TYR A 346 -3.22 -6.70 5.86
CA TYR A 346 -4.64 -6.37 6.06
C TYR A 346 -5.54 -7.62 5.96
N GLU A 347 -5.27 -8.52 5.02
CA GLU A 347 -6.01 -9.78 4.86
C GLU A 347 -5.81 -10.74 6.04
N LEU A 348 -4.57 -10.89 6.52
CA LEU A 348 -4.26 -11.71 7.70
C LEU A 348 -4.99 -11.25 8.96
N GLN A 349 -5.40 -9.98 9.02
CA GLN A 349 -6.12 -9.40 10.16
C GLN A 349 -7.63 -9.30 9.95
N GLY A 350 -8.11 -9.80 8.80
CA GLY A 350 -9.53 -9.92 8.48
C GLY A 350 -10.20 -8.63 7.98
N GLU A 351 -9.44 -7.59 7.64
CA GLU A 351 -9.96 -6.30 7.20
C GLU A 351 -9.45 -5.99 5.77
N PRO A 352 -10.08 -6.53 4.72
CA PRO A 352 -9.56 -6.45 3.35
C PRO A 352 -9.66 -5.02 2.80
N VAL A 353 -8.53 -4.46 2.40
CA VAL A 353 -8.45 -3.15 1.74
C VAL A 353 -8.40 -3.33 0.22
N SER A 354 -9.18 -2.53 -0.52
CA SER A 354 -9.17 -2.57 -1.98
C SER A 354 -7.81 -2.14 -2.54
N ARG A 355 -7.30 -2.95 -3.49
CA ARG A 355 -6.04 -2.70 -4.21
C ARG A 355 -5.97 -1.29 -4.84
N LYS A 356 -7.10 -0.74 -5.29
CA LYS A 356 -7.17 0.61 -5.89
C LYS A 356 -6.67 1.70 -4.94
N HIS A 357 -7.02 1.62 -3.66
CA HIS A 357 -6.60 2.62 -2.68
C HIS A 357 -5.08 2.58 -2.46
N ILE A 358 -4.53 1.37 -2.35
CA ILE A 358 -3.08 1.16 -2.21
C ILE A 358 -2.35 1.68 -3.47
N GLU A 359 -2.86 1.41 -4.67
CA GLU A 359 -2.30 1.90 -5.94
C GLU A 359 -2.23 3.43 -6.00
N VAL A 360 -3.25 4.14 -5.50
CA VAL A 360 -3.25 5.62 -5.45
C VAL A 360 -2.12 6.15 -4.55
N ILE A 361 -1.88 5.53 -3.40
CA ILE A 361 -0.78 5.92 -2.51
C ILE A 361 0.59 5.59 -3.13
N ILE A 362 0.74 4.40 -3.68
CA ILE A 362 1.99 3.97 -4.32
C ILE A 362 2.32 4.85 -5.51
N ARG A 363 1.34 5.27 -6.32
CA ARG A 363 1.56 6.25 -7.40
C ARG A 363 2.29 7.50 -6.88
N GLN A 364 1.98 7.96 -5.67
CA GLN A 364 2.64 9.12 -5.07
C GLN A 364 4.07 8.83 -4.62
N MET A 365 4.38 7.63 -4.14
CA MET A 365 5.75 7.23 -3.77
C MET A 365 6.74 7.27 -4.95
N PHE A 366 6.25 7.03 -6.17
CA PHE A 366 7.04 7.07 -7.42
C PHE A 366 6.88 8.39 -8.20
N SER A 367 6.26 9.41 -7.61
CA SER A 367 5.90 10.65 -8.31
C SER A 367 7.02 11.68 -8.39
N ARG A 368 8.23 11.37 -7.88
CA ARG A 368 9.35 12.32 -7.80
C ARG A 368 10.49 11.92 -8.73
N ARG A 369 11.16 12.93 -9.28
CA ARG A 369 12.35 12.79 -10.11
C ARG A 369 13.49 13.63 -9.57
N LYS A 370 14.69 13.08 -9.57
CA LYS A 370 15.93 13.80 -9.28
C LYS A 370 16.56 14.31 -10.57
N ILE A 371 16.80 15.60 -10.66
CA ILE A 371 17.41 16.19 -11.85
C ILE A 371 18.91 15.84 -11.90
N LYS A 372 19.33 15.17 -12.97
CA LYS A 372 20.74 14.85 -13.24
C LYS A 372 21.42 15.93 -14.06
N ASN A 373 20.75 16.37 -15.12
CA ASN A 373 21.24 17.43 -15.98
C ASN A 373 20.08 18.38 -16.26
N PRO A 374 20.17 19.65 -15.83
CA PRO A 374 19.07 20.61 -15.96
C PRO A 374 18.80 21.06 -17.41
N GLY A 375 19.76 20.91 -18.32
CA GLY A 375 19.62 21.39 -19.70
C GLY A 375 19.30 22.88 -19.75
N GLY A 376 18.37 23.30 -20.61
CA GLY A 376 17.89 24.68 -20.71
C GLY A 376 16.63 24.98 -19.90
N THR A 377 16.26 24.11 -18.95
CA THR A 377 15.09 24.28 -18.07
C THR A 377 15.40 25.19 -16.87
N LYS A 378 14.40 25.44 -16.02
CA LYS A 378 14.54 26.22 -14.78
C LYS A 378 15.11 25.40 -13.60
N PHE A 379 15.32 24.10 -13.78
CA PHE A 379 15.72 23.22 -12.69
C PHE A 379 17.20 23.37 -12.34
N SER A 380 17.57 23.08 -11.10
CA SER A 380 18.97 22.94 -10.69
C SER A 380 19.37 21.47 -10.64
N GLN A 381 20.66 21.20 -10.84
CA GLN A 381 21.18 19.84 -10.70
C GLN A 381 21.01 19.36 -9.25
N GLY A 382 20.44 18.16 -9.09
CA GLY A 382 20.18 17.56 -7.79
C GLY A 382 18.81 17.88 -7.18
N ASP A 383 18.03 18.79 -7.78
CA ASP A 383 16.67 19.09 -7.32
C ASP A 383 15.77 17.86 -7.42
N ILE A 384 14.88 17.70 -6.42
CA ILE A 384 13.83 16.70 -6.40
C ILE A 384 12.52 17.41 -6.74
N VAL A 385 11.95 17.08 -7.89
CA VAL A 385 10.74 17.73 -8.42
C VAL A 385 9.63 16.71 -8.68
N PRO A 386 8.35 17.11 -8.62
CA PRO A 386 7.24 16.30 -9.09
C PRO A 386 7.40 15.92 -10.57
N GLN A 387 7.02 14.69 -10.91
CA GLN A 387 7.08 14.17 -12.29
C GLN A 387 6.23 15.01 -13.25
N SER A 388 5.09 15.52 -12.79
CA SER A 388 4.21 16.40 -13.56
C SER A 388 4.90 17.69 -13.96
N ASP A 389 5.52 18.38 -13.00
CA ASP A 389 6.23 19.63 -13.24
C ASP A 389 7.46 19.42 -14.15
N PHE A 390 8.16 18.29 -13.98
CA PHE A 390 9.25 17.89 -14.86
C PHE A 390 8.81 17.73 -16.32
N LEU A 391 7.66 17.09 -16.56
CA LEU A 391 7.13 16.91 -17.91
C LEU A 391 6.72 18.25 -18.53
N ILE A 392 6.00 19.09 -17.78
CA ILE A 392 5.53 20.40 -18.24
C ILE A 392 6.71 21.32 -18.62
N GLU A 393 7.73 21.41 -17.78
CA GLU A 393 8.88 22.29 -18.08
C GLU A 393 9.78 21.72 -19.21
N ASN A 394 9.82 20.40 -19.41
CA ASN A 394 10.49 19.82 -20.55
C ASN A 394 9.75 20.09 -21.87
N GLU A 395 8.41 20.00 -21.88
CA GLU A 395 7.60 20.39 -23.04
C GLU A 395 7.84 21.87 -23.40
N ARG A 396 7.84 22.76 -22.40
CA ARG A 396 8.17 24.18 -22.60
C ARG A 396 9.59 24.39 -23.15
N ALA A 397 10.59 23.68 -22.62
CA ALA A 397 11.97 23.82 -23.08
C ALA A 397 12.12 23.34 -24.54
N LYS A 398 11.42 22.26 -24.90
CA LYS A 398 11.37 21.72 -26.26
C LYS A 398 10.71 22.69 -27.23
N GLU A 399 9.58 23.31 -26.86
CA GLU A 399 8.93 24.36 -27.66
C GLU A 399 9.83 25.59 -27.86
N ALA A 400 10.64 25.92 -26.86
CA ALA A 400 11.64 26.99 -26.93
C ALA A 400 12.93 26.60 -27.65
N GLY A 401 13.04 25.38 -28.20
CA GLY A 401 14.23 24.88 -28.89
C GLY A 401 15.45 24.66 -28.00
N LYS A 402 15.26 24.57 -26.68
CA LYS A 402 16.33 24.33 -25.69
C LYS A 402 16.47 22.85 -25.36
N GLU A 403 17.59 22.48 -24.74
CA GLU A 403 17.82 21.11 -24.28
C GLU A 403 16.89 20.74 -23.12
N GLU A 404 16.23 19.58 -23.22
CA GLU A 404 15.38 19.02 -22.16
C GLU A 404 16.19 18.62 -20.92
N ALA A 405 15.59 18.74 -19.74
CA ALA A 405 16.22 18.22 -18.52
C ALA A 405 16.18 16.70 -18.50
N LYS A 406 17.27 16.09 -18.02
CA LYS A 406 17.37 14.65 -17.75
C LYS A 406 17.27 14.43 -16.24
N GLY A 407 16.34 13.57 -15.83
CA GLY A 407 16.12 13.20 -14.44
C GLY A 407 15.87 11.72 -14.25
N GLU A 408 16.24 11.21 -13.08
CA GLU A 408 16.01 9.82 -12.68
C GLU A 408 14.79 9.73 -11.76
N SER A 409 13.98 8.69 -11.95
CA SER A 409 12.89 8.38 -11.02
C SER A 409 13.44 7.98 -9.66
N LEU A 410 12.83 8.52 -8.61
CA LEU A 410 13.12 8.14 -7.23
C LEU A 410 11.93 7.39 -6.63
N LEU A 411 12.23 6.42 -5.78
CA LEU A 411 11.30 5.88 -4.80
C LEU A 411 11.54 6.61 -3.48
N LEU A 412 10.53 7.27 -2.95
CA LEU A 412 10.61 7.99 -1.68
C LEU A 412 9.52 7.53 -0.72
N GLY A 413 9.80 7.58 0.58
CA GLY A 413 8.80 7.35 1.62
C GLY A 413 7.72 8.43 1.63
N ILE A 414 6.53 8.10 2.13
CA ILE A 414 5.38 9.03 2.13
C ILE A 414 5.66 10.36 2.87
N THR A 415 6.51 10.36 3.90
CA THR A 415 6.92 11.59 4.61
C THR A 415 7.76 12.50 3.71
N GLU A 416 8.74 11.95 3.00
CA GLU A 416 9.62 12.72 2.10
C GLU A 416 8.88 13.25 0.87
N VAL A 417 7.93 12.47 0.34
CA VAL A 417 7.05 12.92 -0.76
C VAL A 417 6.19 14.11 -0.32
N SER A 418 5.69 14.10 0.91
CA SER A 418 4.86 15.18 1.48
C SER A 418 5.65 16.48 1.72
N LEU A 419 6.94 16.35 2.08
CA LEU A 419 7.85 17.49 2.27
C LEU A 419 8.35 18.10 0.96
N SER A 420 8.34 17.34 -0.14
CA SER A 420 8.80 17.76 -1.47
C SER A 420 7.67 18.26 -2.38
N ARG A 421 6.56 18.75 -1.81
CA ARG A 421 5.47 19.34 -2.60
C ARG A 421 5.85 20.73 -3.12
N LYS A 422 5.18 21.14 -4.20
CA LYS A 422 5.34 22.48 -4.80
C LYS A 422 4.83 23.59 -3.87
N SER A 423 3.68 23.38 -3.23
CA SER A 423 3.13 24.33 -2.25
C SER A 423 3.94 24.30 -0.96
N PHE A 424 4.55 25.44 -0.63
CA PHE A 424 5.23 25.59 0.65
C PHE A 424 4.23 25.72 1.81
N LEU A 425 3.02 26.24 1.59
CA LEU A 425 1.98 26.32 2.62
C LEU A 425 1.55 24.93 3.08
N SER A 426 1.28 24.03 2.12
CA SER A 426 0.90 22.66 2.44
C SER A 426 2.03 21.89 3.12
N SER A 427 3.28 22.04 2.68
CA SER A 427 4.41 21.35 3.30
C SER A 427 4.74 21.90 4.68
N ALA A 428 4.71 23.23 4.87
CA ALA A 428 4.99 23.89 6.15
C ALA A 428 3.97 23.55 7.24
N SER A 429 2.73 23.23 6.85
CA SER A 429 1.68 22.82 7.79
C SER A 429 1.80 21.34 8.23
N PHE A 430 2.66 20.55 7.58
CA PHE A 430 2.89 19.16 7.95
C PHE A 430 4.01 19.02 8.99
N GLN A 431 5.24 19.37 8.60
CA GLN A 431 6.44 19.28 9.44
C GLN A 431 7.50 20.32 9.01
N HIS A 432 8.50 20.55 9.88
CA HIS A 432 9.67 21.41 9.59
C HIS A 432 9.33 22.84 9.13
N THR A 433 8.29 23.44 9.71
CA THR A 433 7.74 24.76 9.33
C THR A 433 8.82 25.84 9.19
N THR A 434 9.68 26.03 10.20
CA THR A 434 10.73 27.06 10.19
C THR A 434 11.69 26.90 9.01
N ARG A 435 12.17 25.68 8.77
CA ARG A 435 13.08 25.38 7.65
C ARG A 435 12.40 25.65 6.31
N MET A 436 11.15 25.23 6.17
CA MET A 436 10.37 25.39 4.94
C MET A 436 10.17 26.88 4.60
N LEU A 437 9.81 27.69 5.59
CA LEU A 437 9.57 29.13 5.40
C LEU A 437 10.87 29.86 5.04
N ILE A 438 11.96 29.61 5.77
CA ILE A 438 13.26 30.24 5.48
C ILE A 438 13.72 29.92 4.05
N GLN A 439 13.66 28.64 3.65
CA GLN A 439 14.11 28.20 2.32
C GLN A 439 13.26 28.80 1.19
N ASN A 440 11.95 28.92 1.37
CA ASN A 440 11.06 29.51 0.36
C ASN A 440 11.17 31.04 0.32
N SER A 441 11.38 31.71 1.46
CA SER A 441 11.65 33.15 1.50
C SER A 441 12.96 33.51 0.77
N LEU A 442 14.00 32.69 0.92
CA LEU A 442 15.27 32.87 0.19
C LEU A 442 15.11 32.67 -1.33
N ARG A 443 14.23 31.77 -1.75
CA ARG A 443 13.96 31.49 -3.17
C ARG A 443 12.98 32.47 -3.82
N GLY A 444 12.22 33.23 -3.02
CA GLY A 444 11.10 34.02 -3.51
C GLY A 444 10.01 33.15 -4.13
N SER A 445 9.74 31.97 -3.56
CA SER A 445 8.74 31.04 -4.09
C SER A 445 7.32 31.61 -4.01
N GLU A 446 6.53 31.42 -5.08
CA GLU A 446 5.11 31.76 -5.11
C GLU A 446 4.24 30.50 -5.00
N ASP A 447 3.13 30.59 -4.25
CA ASP A 447 2.17 29.49 -4.11
C ASP A 447 0.93 29.74 -4.98
N GLU A 448 0.62 28.79 -5.86
CA GLU A 448 -0.52 28.88 -6.80
C GLU A 448 -1.85 28.41 -6.19
N LEU A 449 -1.86 27.92 -4.94
CA LEU A 449 -3.08 27.49 -4.23
C LEU A 449 -3.93 26.47 -5.01
N LYS A 450 -3.27 25.49 -5.63
CA LYS A 450 -3.93 24.46 -6.45
C LYS A 450 -4.42 23.24 -5.68
N GLY A 451 -3.97 23.03 -4.44
CA GLY A 451 -4.31 21.85 -3.64
C GLY A 451 -5.48 22.10 -2.69
N LEU A 452 -5.80 21.08 -1.90
CA LEU A 452 -6.89 21.15 -0.92
C LEU A 452 -6.47 21.98 0.30
N LYS A 453 -5.29 21.71 0.84
CA LYS A 453 -4.81 22.25 2.11
C LYS A 453 -4.62 23.76 2.08
N GLU A 454 -4.02 24.27 1.01
CA GLU A 454 -3.72 25.69 0.89
C GLU A 454 -5.01 26.51 0.84
N ASN A 455 -6.01 26.02 0.12
CA ASN A 455 -7.33 26.66 0.06
C ASN A 455 -8.05 26.62 1.41
N VAL A 456 -7.96 25.52 2.16
CA VAL A 456 -8.50 25.45 3.53
C VAL A 456 -7.79 26.44 4.46
N ILE A 457 -6.46 26.52 4.41
CA ILE A 457 -5.66 27.43 5.25
C ILE A 457 -6.05 28.90 5.03
N ILE A 458 -6.31 29.28 3.78
CA ILE A 458 -6.66 30.66 3.39
C ILE A 458 -8.17 30.94 3.50
N GLY A 459 -9.01 29.90 3.64
CA GLY A 459 -10.46 30.04 3.72
C GLY A 459 -11.16 30.18 2.36
N ARG A 460 -10.58 29.61 1.29
CA ARG A 460 -11.19 29.49 -0.04
C ARG A 460 -11.87 28.14 -0.21
N LEU A 461 -12.78 28.05 -1.19
CA LEU A 461 -13.36 26.77 -1.60
C LEU A 461 -12.27 25.83 -2.10
N ILE A 462 -12.33 24.56 -1.66
CA ILE A 462 -11.38 23.54 -2.12
C ILE A 462 -11.62 23.19 -3.59
N PRO A 463 -10.57 22.92 -4.37
CA PRO A 463 -10.69 22.51 -5.77
C PRO A 463 -11.04 21.02 -5.88
N ALA A 464 -12.12 20.58 -5.23
CA ALA A 464 -12.64 19.21 -5.28
C ALA A 464 -14.15 19.20 -5.08
N GLY A 465 -14.81 18.12 -5.51
CA GLY A 465 -16.26 17.96 -5.44
C GLY A 465 -16.98 19.12 -6.11
N SER A 466 -17.81 19.85 -5.36
CA SER A 466 -18.55 21.00 -5.87
C SER A 466 -17.70 22.24 -6.15
N GLY A 467 -16.47 22.32 -5.63
CA GLY A 467 -15.53 23.41 -5.95
C GLY A 467 -14.66 23.14 -7.17
N PHE A 468 -14.75 21.95 -7.76
CA PHE A 468 -13.99 21.60 -8.96
C PHE A 468 -14.74 22.04 -10.22
N VAL A 469 -14.17 22.97 -10.97
CA VAL A 469 -14.78 23.48 -12.21
C VAL A 469 -14.92 22.35 -13.23
N GLY A 470 -16.15 22.12 -13.70
CA GLY A 470 -16.47 21.04 -14.65
C GLY A 470 -16.88 19.72 -14.01
N SER A 471 -16.92 19.62 -12.67
CA SER A 471 -17.58 18.48 -12.02
C SER A 471 -19.11 18.56 -12.16
N GLU A 472 -19.78 17.41 -12.12
CA GLU A 472 -21.24 17.36 -12.09
C GLU A 472 -21.82 18.13 -10.90
N LYS A 473 -21.16 18.03 -9.74
CA LYS A 473 -21.54 18.73 -8.51
C LYS A 473 -21.41 20.25 -8.65
N TYR A 474 -20.37 20.73 -9.32
CA TYR A 474 -20.19 22.16 -9.59
C TYR A 474 -21.30 22.69 -10.51
N ASN A 475 -21.60 21.97 -11.59
CA ASN A 475 -22.68 22.34 -12.51
C ASN A 475 -24.04 22.35 -11.81
N MET A 476 -24.31 21.36 -10.95
CA MET A 476 -25.53 21.29 -10.15
C MET A 476 -25.70 22.52 -9.25
N ILE A 477 -24.64 22.96 -8.55
CA ILE A 477 -24.71 24.18 -7.73
C ILE A 477 -24.92 25.42 -8.59
N LYS A 478 -24.23 25.52 -9.72
CA LYS A 478 -24.37 26.66 -10.64
C LYS A 478 -25.80 26.78 -11.19
N ASP A 479 -26.42 25.66 -11.51
CA ASP A 479 -27.80 25.63 -11.99
C ASP A 479 -28.82 25.95 -10.88
N LEU A 480 -28.55 25.52 -9.64
CA LEU A 480 -29.34 25.92 -8.47
C LEU A 480 -29.23 27.43 -8.19
N GLN A 481 -28.03 28.01 -8.28
CA GLN A 481 -27.82 29.44 -8.10
C GLN A 481 -28.57 30.25 -9.16
N LYS A 482 -28.50 29.85 -10.43
CA LYS A 482 -29.29 30.49 -11.49
C LYS A 482 -30.80 30.45 -11.23
N LYS A 483 -31.32 29.36 -10.66
CA LYS A 483 -32.74 29.26 -10.31
C LYS A 483 -33.11 30.23 -9.18
N LEU A 484 -32.28 30.30 -8.15
CA LEU A 484 -32.46 31.24 -7.04
C LEU A 484 -32.36 32.71 -7.48
N ASP A 485 -31.46 33.01 -8.43
CA ASP A 485 -31.30 34.37 -8.98
C ASP A 485 -32.43 34.77 -9.94
N MET A 486 -33.22 33.82 -10.46
CA MET A 486 -34.42 34.10 -11.27
C MET A 486 -35.69 34.23 -10.40
N GLU A 487 -35.67 33.68 -9.19
CA GLU A 487 -36.78 33.75 -8.23
C GLU A 487 -36.72 35.00 -7.33
N ASN A 488 -35.56 35.67 -7.26
CA ASN A 488 -35.35 36.97 -6.61
C ASN A 488 -35.30 38.09 -7.67
#